data_AF-A0A1J3H5D0-F1
#
_entry.id   AF-A0A1J3H5D0-F1
#
_cell.length_a   1.000
_cell.length_b   1.000
_cell.length_c   1.000
_cell.angle_alpha   90.00
_cell.angle_beta   90.00
_cell.angle_gamma   90.00
#
_symmetry.space_group_name_H-M   'P 1'
#
loop_
_entity.id
_entity.type
_entity.pdbx_description
1 polymer ?
#
loop_
_entity_poly.entity_id
_entity_poly.type
_entity_poly.pdbx_seq_one_letter_code
_entity_poly.pdbx_strand_id
1 'polypeptide(L)' 'MINGQQRGCKKILVLYTNFGKNRRPEKTNWVMHQYHLGINEEEREGELVVSKIFYQTQPRQSVGNINWSDHHGSSKD' A
#
# COMPACT_ATOMS: atom_id res chain seq x y z
N MET A 1 3.18 2.90 -12.56
CA MET A 1 3.07 2.68 -14.01
C MET A 1 4.45 2.77 -14.62
N ILE A 2 4.81 1.86 -15.52
CA ILE A 2 6.00 1.99 -16.37
C ILE A 2 5.48 1.92 -17.80
N ASN A 3 5.72 2.98 -18.59
CA ASN A 3 5.23 3.11 -19.97
C ASN A 3 3.70 2.91 -20.09
N GLY A 4 2.92 3.51 -19.19
CA GLY A 4 1.46 3.37 -19.20
C GLY A 4 0.94 1.98 -18.79
N GLN A 5 1.81 1.08 -18.32
CA GLN A 5 1.41 -0.25 -17.86
C GLN A 5 1.56 -0.37 -16.34
N GLN A 6 0.58 -0.98 -15.69
CA GLN A 6 0.67 -1.37 -14.28
C GLN A 6 1.77 -2.42 -14.12
N ARG A 7 2.63 -2.26 -13.13
CA ARG A 7 3.77 -3.17 -12.86
C ARG A 7 3.80 -3.65 -11.41
N GLY A 8 2.78 -3.28 -10.64
CA GLY A 8 2.60 -3.73 -9.29
C GLY A 8 1.41 -3.04 -8.64
N CYS A 9 0.98 -3.59 -7.52
CA CYS A 9 -0.04 -3.00 -6.66
C CYS A 9 0.52 -2.83 -5.25
N LYS A 10 -0.07 -1.89 -4.49
CA LYS A 10 0.32 -1.61 -3.10
C LYS A 10 -0.87 -1.82 -2.19
N LYS A 11 -0.72 -2.69 -1.19
CA LYS A 11 -1.66 -2.88 -0.08
C LYS A 11 -1.13 -2.19 1.18
N ILE A 12 -1.99 -1.45 1.87
CA ILE A 12 -1.66 -0.80 3.14
C ILE A 12 -2.40 -1.54 4.25
N LEU A 13 -1.65 -2.04 5.21
CA LEU A 13 -2.16 -2.81 6.35
C LEU A 13 -1.76 -2.09 7.65
N VAL A 14 -2.59 -2.28 8.69
CA VAL A 14 -2.30 -1.80 10.05
C VAL A 14 -2.39 -2.97 11.00
N LEU A 15 -1.40 -3.09 11.89
CA LEU A 15 -1.43 -4.12 12.92
C LEU A 15 -2.43 -3.74 14.02
N TYR A 16 -3.28 -4.70 14.37
CA TYR A 16 -4.13 -4.64 15.55
C TYR A 16 -3.59 -5.60 16.60
N THR A 17 -3.59 -5.19 17.86
CA THR A 17 -3.18 -6.03 18.98
C THR A 17 -4.35 -6.31 19.90
N ASN A 18 -4.36 -7.49 20.50
CA ASN A 18 -5.39 -7.94 21.44
C ASN A 18 -4.77 -8.51 22.72
N PHE A 19 -3.66 -7.93 23.20
CA PHE A 19 -3.01 -8.38 24.42
C PHE A 19 -3.97 -8.31 25.62
N GLY A 20 -4.14 -9.46 26.31
CA GLY A 20 -5.03 -9.62 27.45
C GLY A 20 -6.32 -10.38 27.11
N LYS A 21 -6.71 -11.35 27.94
CA LYS A 21 -7.95 -12.12 27.77
C LYS A 21 -9.15 -11.15 27.72
N ASN A 22 -9.97 -11.24 26.67
CA ASN A 22 -11.25 -10.56 26.48
C ASN A 22 -11.23 -9.04 26.21
N ARG A 23 -10.17 -8.50 25.61
CA ARG A 23 -10.16 -7.09 25.17
C ARG A 23 -10.52 -6.93 23.69
N ARG A 24 -11.18 -5.81 23.35
CA ARG A 24 -11.43 -5.41 21.96
C ARG A 24 -10.07 -5.21 21.25
N PRO A 25 -9.91 -5.61 19.98
CA PRO A 25 -8.69 -5.33 19.22
C PRO A 25 -8.41 -3.82 19.17
N GLU A 26 -7.18 -3.43 19.52
CA GLU A 26 -6.73 -2.04 19.48
C GLU A 26 -5.84 -1.81 18.26
N LYS A 27 -6.13 -0.74 17.52
CA LYS A 27 -5.31 -0.32 16.37
C LYS A 27 -3.97 0.18 16.89
N THR A 28 -2.88 -0.34 16.36
CA THR A 28 -1.54 0.16 16.68
C THR A 28 -1.07 1.20 15.65
N ASN A 29 0.09 1.81 15.93
CA ASN A 29 0.79 2.69 14.99
C ASN A 29 1.72 1.92 14.04
N TRP A 30 1.72 0.58 14.05
CA TRP A 30 2.50 -0.21 13.11
C TRP A 30 1.77 -0.33 11.77
N VAL A 31 2.41 0.15 10.71
CA VAL A 31 1.90 0.12 9.34
C VAL A 31 2.79 -0.77 8.49
N MET A 32 2.18 -1.58 7.64
CA MET A 32 2.86 -2.33 6.59
C MET A 32 2.40 -1.82 5.22
N HIS A 33 3.36 -1.48 4.38
CA HIS A 33 3.15 -1.35 2.94
C HIS A 33 3.66 -2.62 2.27
N GLN A 34 2.76 -3.36 1.64
CA GLN A 34 3.10 -4.56 0.88
C GLN A 34 2.96 -4.26 -0.61
N TYR A 35 3.98 -4.62 -1.38
CA TYR A 35 4.04 -4.41 -2.81
C TYR A 35 4.07 -5.78 -3.50
N HIS A 36 3.07 -6.03 -4.33
CA HIS A 36 3.08 -7.15 -5.28
C HIS A 36 3.62 -6.64 -6.61
N LEU A 37 4.54 -7.40 -7.21
CA LEU A 37 5.13 -7.07 -8.50
C LEU A 37 4.35 -7.78 -9.61
N GLY A 38 4.10 -7.07 -10.70
CA GLY A 38 3.35 -7.59 -11.84
C GLY A 38 1.98 -6.93 -12.03
N ILE A 39 1.21 -7.49 -12.95
CA ILE A 39 -0.11 -6.98 -13.34
C ILE A 39 -1.26 -7.64 -12.57
N ASN A 40 -1.00 -8.78 -11.93
CA ASN A 40 -2.02 -9.49 -11.19
C ASN A 40 -2.14 -8.90 -9.79
N GLU A 41 -3.36 -8.61 -9.37
CA GLU A 41 -3.63 -8.07 -8.03
C GLU A 41 -3.91 -9.17 -7.00
N GLU A 42 -4.26 -10.37 -7.48
CA GLU A 42 -4.51 -11.52 -6.63
C GLU A 42 -3.23 -12.09 -6.05
N GLU A 43 -3.26 -12.38 -4.75
CA GLU A 43 -2.19 -13.08 -4.06
C GLU A 43 -2.16 -14.55 -4.48
N ARG A 44 -0.97 -15.08 -4.73
CA ARG A 44 -0.75 -16.50 -5.01
C ARG A 44 0.29 -17.05 -4.06
N GLU A 45 0.06 -18.28 -3.62
CA GLU A 45 0.98 -18.96 -2.71
C GLU A 45 2.36 -19.14 -3.35
N GLY A 46 3.41 -18.87 -2.57
CA GLY A 46 4.81 -18.97 -3.03
C GLY A 46 5.35 -17.77 -3.80
N GLU A 47 4.53 -16.76 -4.13
CA GLU A 47 5.00 -15.54 -4.78
C GLU A 47 5.69 -14.58 -3.78
N LEU A 48 6.74 -13.90 -4.26
CA LEU A 48 7.49 -12.95 -3.46
C LEU A 48 6.79 -11.58 -3.44
N VAL A 49 6.84 -10.96 -2.27
CA VAL A 49 6.33 -9.60 -2.04
C VAL A 49 7.41 -8.76 -1.37
N VAL A 50 7.36 -7.45 -1.58
CA VAL A 50 8.20 -6.50 -0.85
C VAL A 50 7.38 -5.87 0.26
N SER A 51 7.85 -6.04 1.50
CA SER A 51 7.16 -5.51 2.69
C SER A 51 8.00 -4.44 3.36
N LYS A 52 7.43 -3.23 3.51
CA LYS A 52 7.99 -2.17 4.34
C LYS A 52 7.14 -2.02 5.60
N ILE A 53 7.71 -2.30 6.75
CA ILE A 53 7.07 -2.17 8.06
C ILE A 53 7.68 -0.96 8.78
N PHE A 54 6.84 -0.11 9.36
CA PHE A 54 7.31 1.06 10.10
C PHE A 54 6.32 1.46 11.20
N TYR A 55 6.86 2.14 12.21
CA TYR A 55 6.06 2.75 13.28
C TYR A 55 5.71 4.19 12.91
N GLN A 56 4.42 4.51 12.89
CA GLN A 56 3.92 5.83 12.54
C GLN A 56 3.94 6.75 13.76
N THR A 57 4.81 7.76 13.75
CA THR A 57 5.02 8.68 14.87
C THR A 57 4.12 9.92 14.85
N GLN A 58 3.51 10.24 13.71
CA GLN A 58 2.60 11.40 13.57
C GLN A 58 1.28 10.98 12.90
N PRO A 59 0.13 11.56 13.29
CA PRO A 59 -1.13 11.31 12.61
C PRO A 59 -0.99 11.69 11.14
N ARG A 60 -1.36 10.77 10.24
CA ARG A 60 -1.36 11.04 8.80
C ARG A 60 -2.44 12.10 8.58
N GLN A 61 -2.05 13.34 8.34
CA GLN A 61 -2.92 14.30 7.68
C GLN A 61 -3.48 13.57 6.45
N SER A 62 -4.79 13.55 6.30
CA SER A 62 -5.45 12.92 5.15
C SER A 62 -4.74 13.44 3.90
N VAL A 63 -3.92 12.59 3.28
CA VAL A 63 -3.36 12.87 1.96
C VAL A 63 -4.54 12.75 1.02
N GLY A 64 -5.34 13.82 0.97
CA GLY A 64 -6.34 14.03 -0.06
C GLY A 64 -5.58 14.04 -1.37
N ASN A 65 -5.85 13.03 -2.19
CA ASN A 65 -5.50 12.91 -3.61
C ASN A 65 -4.12 13.48 -3.97
N ILE A 66 -3.06 12.66 -3.82
CA ILE A 66 -1.94 12.78 -4.75
C ILE A 66 -2.50 12.31 -6.10
N ASN A 67 -3.10 13.24 -6.84
CA ASN A 67 -3.39 13.04 -8.25
C ASN A 67 -2.03 12.89 -8.94
N TRP A 68 -1.72 11.67 -9.34
CA TRP A 68 -0.73 11.44 -10.38
C TRP A 68 -1.28 12.09 -11.65
N SER A 69 -0.87 13.34 -11.90
CA SER A 69 -1.25 14.06 -13.10
C SER A 69 -0.54 13.44 -14.30
N ASP A 70 -1.21 12.49 -14.95
CA ASP A 70 -0.84 11.99 -16.26
C ASP A 70 -0.81 13.16 -17.25
N HIS A 71 0.38 13.66 -17.56
CA HIS A 71 0.60 14.59 -18.66
C HIS A 71 0.50 13.80 -19.98
N HIS A 72 -0.72 13.67 -20.50
CA HIS A 72 -0.94 13.28 -21.89
C HIS A 72 -0.56 14.45 -22.82
N GLY A 73 0.70 14.48 -23.25
CA GLY A 73 1.11 15.20 -24.44
C GLY A 73 0.92 14.31 -25.67
N SER A 74 -0.18 14.48 -26.40
CA SER A 74 -0.30 13.93 -27.75
C SER A 74 0.50 14.81 -28.71
N SER A 75 1.66 14.34 -29.16
CA SER A 75 2.26 14.87 -30.37
C SER A 75 1.62 14.15 -31.54
N LYS A 76 0.75 14.85 -32.28
CA LYS A 76 0.48 14.53 -33.68
C LYS A 76 1.57 15.23 -34.48
N ASP A 77 2.35 14.46 -35.22
CA ASP A 77 2.91 14.76 -36.54
C ASP A 77 3.35 13.43 -37.18
#